data_AF-A0A916QZJ4-F1
#
_entry.id   AF-A0A916QZJ4-F1
#
_cell.length_a   1.000
_cell.length_b   1.000
_cell.length_c   1.000
_cell.angle_alpha   90.00
_cell.angle_beta   90.00
_cell.angle_gamma   90.00
#
_symmetry.space_group_name_H-M   'P 1'
#
loop_
_entity.id
_entity.type
_entity.pdbx_description
1 polymer ?
#
loop_
_entity_poly.entity_id
_entity_poly.type
_entity_poly.pdbx_seq_one_letter_code
_entity_poly.pdbx_strand_id
1 'polypeptide(L)'
;MVVYEDLKIANLVKNHHLAKSISDASWYQFTEWLEYYAKLHGIACIAVPPHFTSQNCSNCGQAVKKSLSVRTHRCPHCGYIADRDHNAARNILAKGLEMLGAIVNSTEGHASYRGAALTESGGDPKATGESDLWISRLI
;
A
#
# COMPACT_ATOMS: atom_id res chain seq x y z
N MET A 1 -8.98 -1.04 -7.63
CA MET A 1 -8.38 -1.27 -6.32
C MET A 1 -6.90 -0.91 -6.39
N VAL A 2 -6.37 -0.31 -5.34
CA VAL A 2 -4.94 -0.02 -5.15
C VAL A 2 -4.46 -0.80 -3.93
N VAL A 3 -3.28 -1.41 -4.03
CA VAL A 3 -2.68 -2.18 -2.94
C VAL A 3 -1.25 -1.69 -2.73
N TYR A 4 -0.85 -1.46 -1.49
CA TYR A 4 0.47 -0.95 -1.13
C TYR A 4 0.96 -1.57 0.17
N GLU A 5 2.25 -1.43 0.44
CA GLU A 5 2.87 -1.92 1.67
C GLU A 5 2.55 -1.02 2.87
N ASP A 6 2.11 -1.62 3.98
CA ASP A 6 2.02 -0.97 5.28
C ASP A 6 3.42 -0.83 5.90
N LEU A 7 4.20 0.10 5.34
CA LEU A 7 5.54 0.39 5.81
C LEU A 7 5.47 1.08 7.17
N LYS A 8 6.17 0.52 8.16
CA LYS A 8 6.36 1.16 9.47
C LYS A 8 7.43 2.25 9.35
N ILE A 9 7.07 3.37 8.73
CA ILE A 9 7.98 4.50 8.40
C ILE A 9 8.76 4.97 9.62
N ALA A 10 8.10 5.09 10.77
CA ALA A 10 8.74 5.46 12.05
C ALA A 10 9.88 4.51 12.46
N ASN A 11 9.85 3.24 12.06
CA ASN A 11 10.95 2.31 12.28
C ASN A 11 12.03 2.42 11.20
N LEU A 12 11.66 2.72 9.96
CA LEU A 12 12.61 2.86 8.85
C LEU A 12 13.51 4.09 9.03
N VAL A 13 12.98 5.20 9.53
CA VAL A 13 13.75 6.43 9.81
C VAL A 13 14.76 6.29 10.96
N LYS A 14 14.70 5.21 11.75
CA LYS A 14 15.71 4.93 12.78
C LYS A 14 17.06 4.53 12.17
N ASN A 15 17.08 4.10 10.91
CA ASN A 15 18.33 3.85 10.19
C ASN A 15 18.93 5.18 9.72
N HIS A 16 19.92 5.69 10.46
CA HIS A 16 20.56 6.98 10.18
C HIS A 16 21.14 7.12 8.75
N HIS A 17 21.51 6.02 8.09
CA HIS A 17 22.00 6.08 6.70
C HIS A 17 20.89 6.33 5.67
N LEU A 18 19.66 5.92 5.98
CA LEU A 18 18.52 6.04 5.06
C LEU A 18 17.47 7.05 5.53
N ALA A 19 17.58 7.53 6.78
CA ALA A 19 16.60 8.38 7.43
C ALA A 19 16.25 9.61 6.60
N LYS A 20 17.27 10.32 6.10
CA LYS A 20 17.06 11.52 5.27
C LYS A 20 16.28 11.18 4.00
N SER A 21 16.72 10.18 3.23
CA SER A 21 16.04 9.81 1.98
C SER A 21 14.62 9.31 2.21
N ILE A 22 14.34 8.62 3.32
CA ILE A 22 12.99 8.17 3.68
C ILE A 22 12.11 9.36 4.06
N SER A 23 12.62 10.29 4.87
CA SER A 23 11.89 11.50 5.26
C SER A 23 11.59 12.39 4.06
N ASP A 24 12.58 12.62 3.19
CA ASP A 24 12.43 13.45 1.99
C ASP A 24 11.38 12.84 1.03
N ALA A 25 11.26 11.51 0.97
CA ALA A 25 10.27 10.82 0.15
C ALA A 25 8.82 10.93 0.67
N SER A 26 8.61 11.42 1.90
CA SER A 26 7.29 11.76 2.46
C SER A 26 6.23 10.65 2.35
N TRP A 27 6.63 9.38 2.54
CA TRP A 27 5.75 8.21 2.32
C TRP A 27 4.46 8.22 3.14
N TYR A 28 4.51 8.77 4.36
CA TYR A 28 3.33 8.85 5.23
C TYR A 28 2.26 9.76 4.61
N GLN A 29 2.68 10.97 4.22
CA GLN A 29 1.82 11.94 3.56
C GLN A 29 1.27 11.38 2.23
N PHE A 30 2.12 10.69 1.46
CA PHE A 30 1.69 10.03 0.23
C PHE A 30 0.57 9.02 0.49
N THR A 31 0.69 8.17 1.51
CA THR A 31 -0.36 7.20 1.85
C THR A 31 -1.65 7.86 2.33
N GLU A 32 -1.57 8.97 3.07
CA GLU A 32 -2.76 9.73 3.47
C GLU A 32 -3.52 10.27 2.26
N TRP A 33 -2.81 10.88 1.31
CA TRP A 33 -3.43 11.39 0.07
C TRP A 33 -3.99 10.26 -0.79
N LEU A 34 -3.26 9.14 -0.90
CA LEU A 34 -3.72 7.98 -1.65
C LEU A 34 -5.05 7.45 -1.09
N GLU A 35 -5.15 7.28 0.23
CA GLU A 35 -6.39 6.86 0.88
C GLU A 35 -7.52 7.88 0.73
N TYR A 36 -7.20 9.18 0.83
CA TYR A 36 -8.16 10.26 0.64
C TYR A 36 -8.80 10.21 -0.76
N TYR A 37 -7.97 10.18 -1.82
CA TYR A 37 -8.48 10.13 -3.19
C TYR A 37 -9.14 8.79 -3.52
N ALA A 38 -8.64 7.69 -2.95
CA ALA A 38 -9.29 6.40 -3.11
C ALA A 38 -10.72 6.41 -2.57
N LYS A 39 -10.94 7.02 -1.39
CA LYS A 39 -12.29 7.23 -0.83
C LYS A 39 -13.15 8.10 -1.75
N LEU A 40 -12.62 9.21 -2.24
CA LEU A 40 -13.33 10.13 -3.13
C LEU A 40 -13.85 9.45 -4.41
N HIS A 41 -13.07 8.51 -4.96
CA HIS A 41 -13.40 7.81 -6.20
C HIS A 41 -14.05 6.43 -5.99
N GLY A 42 -14.36 6.03 -4.75
CA GLY A 42 -14.89 4.69 -4.46
C GLY A 42 -13.92 3.55 -4.83
N ILE A 43 -12.62 3.82 -4.84
CA ILE A 43 -11.58 2.83 -5.15
C ILE A 43 -11.14 2.17 -3.83
N ALA A 44 -11.23 0.84 -3.76
CA ALA A 44 -10.68 0.09 -2.63
C ALA A 44 -9.16 0.31 -2.53
N CYS A 45 -8.68 0.73 -1.36
CA CYS A 45 -7.26 0.91 -1.04
C CYS A 45 -6.88 -0.06 0.09
N ILE A 46 -5.90 -0.94 -0.13
CA ILE A 46 -5.54 -2.01 0.80
C ILE A 46 -4.07 -1.91 1.16
N ALA A 47 -3.80 -1.76 2.46
CA ALA A 47 -2.45 -1.84 3.02
C ALA A 47 -2.12 -3.30 3.38
N VAL A 48 -1.00 -3.83 2.89
CA VAL A 48 -0.58 -5.22 3.14
C VAL A 48 0.72 -5.29 3.94
N PRO A 49 0.98 -6.38 4.69
CA PRO A 49 2.23 -6.55 5.42
C PRO A 49 3.46 -6.53 4.48
N PRO A 50 4.49 -5.70 4.76
CA PRO A 50 5.64 -5.49 3.87
C PRO A 50 6.63 -6.66 3.84
N HIS A 51 6.42 -7.67 4.69
CA HIS A 51 7.38 -8.78 4.84
C HIS A 51 7.50 -9.60 3.55
N PHE A 52 8.73 -9.81 3.09
CA PHE A 52 9.10 -10.69 1.98
C PHE A 52 8.53 -10.33 0.59
N THR A 53 7.87 -9.18 0.43
CA THR A 53 7.32 -8.71 -0.85
C THR A 53 8.39 -8.59 -1.94
N SER A 54 9.55 -8.03 -1.63
CA SER A 54 10.66 -7.90 -2.57
C SER A 54 11.53 -9.15 -2.66
N GLN A 55 11.53 -10.02 -1.64
CA GLN A 55 12.42 -11.17 -1.51
C GLN A 55 11.81 -12.44 -2.15
N ASN A 56 10.52 -12.68 -1.96
CA ASN A 56 9.87 -13.86 -2.54
C ASN A 56 9.73 -13.71 -4.05
N CYS A 57 9.90 -14.83 -4.76
CA CYS A 57 9.65 -14.88 -6.19
C CYS A 57 8.14 -14.87 -6.45
N SER A 58 7.66 -13.89 -7.21
CA SER A 58 6.25 -13.80 -7.62
C SER A 58 5.79 -14.92 -8.55
N ASN A 59 6.72 -15.72 -9.09
CA ASN A 59 6.41 -16.87 -9.93
C ASN A 59 6.31 -18.19 -9.15
N CYS A 60 7.26 -18.46 -8.24
CA CYS A 60 7.34 -19.76 -7.54
C CYS A 60 7.25 -19.68 -6.00
N GLY A 61 7.09 -18.49 -5.42
CA GLY A 61 6.97 -18.28 -3.98
C GLY A 61 8.28 -18.38 -3.18
N GLN A 62 9.34 -18.98 -3.75
CA GLN A 62 10.60 -19.18 -3.03
C GLN A 62 11.33 -17.86 -2.73
N ALA A 63 11.93 -17.78 -1.54
CA ALA A 63 12.65 -16.60 -1.08
C ALA A 63 14.03 -16.47 -1.75
N VAL A 64 14.29 -15.31 -2.34
CA VAL A 64 15.56 -14.99 -3.00
C VAL A 64 16.22 -13.84 -2.24
N LYS A 65 17.14 -14.18 -1.32
CA LYS A 65 17.87 -13.18 -0.52
C LYS A 65 18.66 -12.23 -1.41
N LYS A 66 18.47 -10.93 -1.20
CA LYS A 66 19.19 -9.87 -1.91
C LYS A 66 19.27 -8.58 -1.09
N SER A 67 20.32 -7.81 -1.32
CA SER A 67 20.53 -6.49 -0.73
C SER A 67 19.66 -5.42 -1.40
N LEU A 68 19.58 -4.24 -0.80
CA LEU A 68 18.87 -3.09 -1.35
C LEU A 68 19.44 -2.58 -2.68
N SER A 69 20.72 -2.83 -2.97
CA SER A 69 21.36 -2.43 -4.22
C SER A 69 21.01 -3.33 -5.41
N VAL A 70 20.52 -4.55 -5.17
CA VAL A 70 20.10 -5.46 -6.24
C VAL A 70 18.75 -5.00 -6.79
N ARG A 71 18.74 -4.56 -8.06
CA ARG A 71 17.56 -4.04 -8.76
C ARG A 71 16.87 -5.07 -9.66
N THR A 72 17.56 -6.13 -10.07
CA THR A 72 16.97 -7.24 -10.83
C THR A 72 16.66 -8.42 -9.92
N HIS A 73 15.41 -8.90 -9.92
CA HIS A 73 15.06 -10.19 -9.32
C HIS A 73 15.44 -11.30 -10.30
N ARG A 74 16.39 -12.16 -9.93
CA ARG A 74 16.74 -13.40 -10.66
C ARG A 74 16.49 -14.58 -9.74
N CYS A 75 15.46 -15.37 -10.01
CA CYS A 75 15.11 -16.50 -9.16
C CYS A 75 15.94 -17.75 -9.53
N PRO A 76 16.78 -18.27 -8.62
CA PRO A 76 17.55 -19.49 -8.89
C PRO A 76 16.69 -20.76 -8.87
N HIS A 77 15.46 -20.69 -8.35
CA HIS A 77 14.58 -21.85 -8.20
C HIS A 77 13.71 -22.13 -9.43
N CYS A 78 13.29 -21.08 -10.16
CA CYS A 78 12.41 -21.22 -11.31
C CYS A 78 12.89 -20.48 -12.57
N GLY A 79 14.04 -19.79 -12.52
CA GLY A 79 14.58 -19.05 -13.65
C GLY A 79 13.87 -17.73 -13.96
N TYR A 80 12.86 -17.32 -13.19
CA TYR A 80 12.15 -16.06 -13.39
C TYR A 80 13.07 -14.85 -13.22
N ILE A 81 13.03 -13.93 -14.20
CA ILE A 81 13.82 -12.69 -14.21
C ILE A 81 12.88 -11.50 -14.44
N ALA A 82 12.95 -10.52 -13.56
CA ALA A 82 12.22 -9.26 -13.68
C ALA A 82 12.91 -8.13 -12.91
N ASP A 83 12.44 -6.90 -13.09
CA ASP A 83 12.76 -5.82 -12.14
C ASP A 83 12.27 -6.20 -10.73
N ARG A 84 13.05 -5.84 -9.70
CA ARG A 84 12.74 -6.18 -8.30
C ARG A 84 11.41 -5.57 -7.88
N ASP A 85 11.15 -4.33 -8.26
CA ASP A 85 9.98 -3.61 -7.83
C ASP A 85 8.75 -4.12 -8.60
N HIS A 86 8.91 -4.57 -9.86
CA HIS A 86 7.87 -5.32 -10.57
C HIS A 86 7.53 -6.66 -9.87
N ASN A 87 8.55 -7.43 -9.47
CA ASN A 87 8.33 -8.65 -8.67
C ASN A 87 7.63 -8.34 -7.34
N ALA A 88 8.01 -7.26 -6.66
CA ALA A 88 7.39 -6.83 -5.42
C ALA A 88 5.92 -6.44 -5.63
N ALA A 89 5.61 -5.66 -6.67
CA ALA A 89 4.25 -5.26 -7.00
C ALA A 89 3.32 -6.46 -7.22
N ARG A 90 3.80 -7.51 -7.91
CA ARG A 90 3.03 -8.76 -8.08
C ARG A 90 2.75 -9.46 -6.75
N ASN A 91 3.73 -9.52 -5.85
CA ASN A 91 3.55 -10.10 -4.52
C ASN A 91 2.60 -9.27 -3.65
N ILE A 92 2.71 -7.94 -3.70
CA ILE A 92 1.83 -7.01 -2.97
C ILE A 92 0.38 -7.20 -3.44
N LEU A 93 0.16 -7.26 -4.76
CA LEU A 93 -1.16 -7.53 -5.32
C LEU A 93 -1.72 -8.88 -4.86
N ALA A 94 -0.91 -9.95 -4.92
CA ALA A 94 -1.32 -11.29 -4.49
C ALA A 94 -1.78 -11.29 -3.02
N LYS A 95 -1.03 -10.65 -2.12
CA LYS A 95 -1.41 -10.49 -0.71
C LYS A 95 -2.70 -9.68 -0.54
N GLY A 96 -2.86 -8.60 -1.30
CA GLY A 96 -4.08 -7.78 -1.25
C GLY A 96 -5.33 -8.57 -1.66
N LEU A 97 -5.20 -9.40 -2.70
CA LEU A 97 -6.27 -10.29 -3.15
C LEU A 97 -6.59 -11.38 -2.12
N GLU A 98 -5.57 -11.95 -1.48
CA GLU A 98 -5.74 -12.94 -0.41
C GLU A 98 -6.50 -12.34 0.79
N MET A 99 -6.09 -11.15 1.24
CA MET A 99 -6.78 -10.44 2.32
C MET A 99 -8.23 -10.12 1.95
N LEU A 100 -8.48 -9.64 0.72
CA LEU A 100 -9.83 -9.37 0.26
C LEU A 100 -10.69 -10.65 0.21
N GLY A 101 -10.13 -11.76 -0.29
CA GLY A 101 -10.80 -13.05 -0.31
C GLY A 101 -11.12 -13.57 1.09
N ALA A 102 -10.23 -13.38 2.06
CA ALA A 102 -10.49 -13.74 3.46
C ALA A 102 -11.66 -12.94 4.04
N ILE A 103 -11.73 -11.63 3.80
CA ILE A 103 -12.83 -10.76 4.26
C ILE A 103 -14.16 -11.21 3.69
N VAL A 104 -14.23 -11.45 2.37
CA VAL A 104 -15.49 -11.81 1.69
C VAL A 104 -16.01 -13.19 2.13
N ASN A 105 -15.11 -14.11 2.49
CA ASN A 105 -15.46 -15.46 2.90
C ASN A 105 -15.64 -15.63 4.42
N SER A 106 -15.40 -14.59 5.22
CA SER A 106 -15.57 -14.66 6.68
C SER A 106 -17.05 -14.44 7.01
N THR A 107 -17.73 -15.49 7.49
CA THR A 107 -19.18 -15.50 7.79
C THR A 107 -19.57 -14.77 9.08
N GLU A 108 -18.66 -14.08 9.76
CA GLU A 108 -18.95 -13.38 11.00
C GLU A 108 -18.54 -11.91 10.90
N GLY A 109 -19.51 -11.03 11.14
CA GLY A 109 -19.29 -9.61 11.29
C GLY A 109 -18.36 -9.29 12.46
N HIS A 110 -17.80 -8.09 12.40
CA HIS A 110 -16.88 -7.44 13.35
C HIS A 110 -15.36 -7.67 13.10
N ALA A 111 -14.69 -6.67 12.49
CA ALA A 111 -13.79 -5.74 13.22
C ALA A 111 -12.74 -5.08 12.29
N SER A 112 -12.71 -3.74 12.37
CA SER A 112 -11.52 -2.87 12.28
C SER A 112 -10.53 -3.12 11.13
N TYR A 113 -10.90 -2.71 9.91
CA TYR A 113 -9.91 -2.23 8.95
C TYR A 113 -9.68 -0.72 9.18
N ARG A 114 -8.41 -0.30 9.28
CA ARG A 114 -8.02 1.10 9.02
C ARG A 114 -8.06 1.38 7.52
N GLY A 115 -9.19 1.05 6.90
CA GLY A 115 -9.50 1.23 5.49
C GLY A 115 -10.98 1.55 5.44
N ALA A 116 -11.29 2.68 4.80
CA ALA A 116 -12.57 3.38 4.82
C ALA A 116 -13.80 2.46 4.89
N ALA A 117 -14.64 2.70 5.89
CA ALA A 117 -15.97 2.14 5.96
C ALA A 117 -16.74 2.46 4.66
N LEU A 118 -17.26 1.42 4.03
CA LEU A 118 -18.44 1.53 3.17
C LEU A 118 -19.62 1.75 4.13
N THR A 119 -19.93 2.99 4.50
CA THR A 119 -21.22 3.31 5.11
C THR A 119 -22.21 3.59 3.99
N GLU A 120 -23.25 2.77 3.97
CA GLU A 120 -24.40 2.89 3.08
C GLU A 120 -25.07 4.27 3.22
N SER A 121 -25.63 4.70 2.11
CA SER A 121 -26.35 5.93 1.86
C SER A 121 -27.42 6.27 2.91
N GLY A 122 -27.36 7.49 3.45
CA GLY A 122 -28.43 8.09 4.22
C GLY A 122 -28.28 9.59 4.40
N GLY A 123 -28.89 10.36 3.48
CA GLY A 123 -29.35 11.73 3.73
C GLY A 123 -28.37 12.87 3.48
N ASP A 124 -28.61 13.60 2.39
CA ASP A 124 -28.17 15.00 2.22
C ASP A 124 -29.01 15.90 3.16
N PRO A 125 -28.38 16.75 3.98
CA PRO A 125 -28.82 18.13 3.93
C PRO A 125 -27.67 19.15 4.07
N LYS A 126 -27.55 19.95 3.02
CA LYS A 126 -27.19 21.38 3.02
C LYS A 126 -25.71 21.74 3.21
N ALA A 127 -25.19 22.28 2.12
CA ALA A 127 -24.06 23.19 2.07
C ALA A 127 -24.09 24.28 3.16
N THR A 128 -22.95 24.44 3.83
CA THR A 128 -22.47 25.74 4.33
C THR A 128 -20.98 25.80 3.98
N GLY A 129 -20.61 26.78 3.16
CA GLY A 129 -19.30 26.88 2.53
C GLY A 129 -18.17 27.17 3.51
N GLU A 130 -17.06 26.45 3.34
CA GLU A 130 -15.70 26.87 3.71
C GLU A 130 -14.63 25.85 3.25
N SER A 131 -14.79 25.20 2.08
CA SER A 131 -13.82 24.20 1.58
C SER A 131 -12.96 24.67 0.41
N ASP A 132 -13.20 25.85 -0.16
CA ASP A 132 -12.52 26.31 -1.38
C ASP A 132 -11.23 27.13 -1.12
N LEU A 133 -10.74 27.17 0.12
CA LEU A 133 -9.59 28.00 0.50
C LEU A 133 -8.23 27.27 0.48
N TRP A 134 -8.17 25.97 0.22
CA TRP A 134 -6.92 25.20 0.24
C TRP A 134 -6.21 25.08 -1.12
N ILE A 135 -6.87 25.43 -2.23
CA ILE A 135 -6.31 25.30 -3.59
C ILE A 135 -5.52 26.55 -4.02
N SER A 136 -5.73 27.72 -3.42
CA SER A 136 -5.13 28.99 -3.88
C SER A 136 -3.75 29.34 -3.28
N ARG A 137 -2.99 28.36 -2.74
CA ARG A 137 -1.65 28.62 -2.16
C ARG A 137 -0.50 27.81 -2.73
N LEU A 138 -0.68 27.16 -3.89
CA LEU A 138 0.37 26.38 -4.56
C LEU A 138 0.61 26.77 -6.03
N ILE A 139 0.39 28.04 -6.39
CA ILE A 139 0.92 28.66 -7.61
C ILE A 139 1.54 30.00 -7.26
#